data_AF-A0A7Z7AY10-F1
#
_entry.id   AF-A0A7Z7AY10-F1
#
_cell.length_a   1.000
_cell.length_b   1.000
_cell.length_c   1.000
_cell.angle_alpha   90.00
_cell.angle_beta   90.00
_cell.angle_gamma   90.00
#
_symmetry.space_group_name_H-M   'P 1'
#
loop_
_entity.id
_entity.type
_entity.pdbx_description
1 polymer ?
#
loop_
_entity_poly.entity_id
_entity_poly.type
_entity_poly.pdbx_seq_one_letter_code
_entity_poly.pdbx_strand_id
1 'polypeptide(L)'
;MKKLNLITVLALILLLSIANTSAKQCLPNDGTYCGTLSGTYTPDVKKEHPLYEATFVLKADFKADLQSQMITITNIDTSGSNPSIDESNLNVIATFEKNGFIKVVATGKCGMGYPFYGEMIIDPCDFSIKSNSGYVRVPLSISEYTQYDLIGDFTLNVEQCCEQLPDGTYCGTLEGTYCSQDIQGIFKLKANIQADFNSGIIRITNVDTTGSYPEIDEGSLNVVAILDEDTGIIKVTATGTCNMGYPFYGEMLIKACDFSISSSSGYVRIPLPTGGYSQYDLTGDFTLDIGECGQNEVPEFPTIVLPIATIIGLALVIQRRKN
;
A
#
# COMPACT_ATOMS: atom_id res chain seq x y z
N MET A 1 -23.45 35.42 53.79
CA MET A 1 -23.40 34.91 52.40
C MET A 1 -23.00 36.06 51.48
N LYS A 2 -21.77 36.07 50.96
CA LYS A 2 -21.30 37.12 50.04
C LYS A 2 -21.93 36.88 48.68
N LYS A 3 -22.62 37.88 48.13
CA LYS A 3 -23.22 37.86 46.78
C LYS A 3 -22.10 37.63 45.77
N LEU A 4 -21.98 36.40 45.27
CA LEU A 4 -21.11 36.08 44.15
C LEU A 4 -21.61 36.92 42.97
N ASN A 5 -20.76 37.81 42.47
CA ASN A 5 -21.15 38.79 41.48
C ASN A 5 -21.46 38.06 40.17
N LEU A 6 -22.70 38.13 39.68
CA LEU A 6 -23.17 37.39 38.50
C LEU A 6 -22.27 37.66 37.29
N ILE A 7 -21.71 38.87 37.22
CA ILE A 7 -20.76 39.33 36.20
C ILE A 7 -19.44 38.55 36.24
N THR A 8 -18.90 38.23 37.41
CA THR A 8 -17.68 37.41 37.52
C THR A 8 -17.91 35.97 37.09
N VAL A 9 -19.11 35.41 37.32
CA VAL A 9 -19.45 34.06 36.86
C VAL A 9 -19.63 34.03 35.34
N LEU A 10 -20.32 35.03 34.76
CA LEU A 10 -20.47 35.18 33.31
C LEU A 10 -19.13 35.41 32.61
N ALA A 11 -18.22 36.22 33.18
CA ALA A 11 -16.88 36.41 32.64
C ALA A 11 -16.04 35.12 32.70
N LEU A 12 -16.17 34.33 33.77
CA LEU A 12 -15.49 33.04 33.89
C LEU A 12 -16.02 32.01 32.91
N ILE A 13 -17.35 31.97 32.69
CA ILE A 13 -17.97 31.11 31.67
C ILE A 13 -17.57 31.56 30.26
N LEU A 14 -17.48 32.88 30.00
CA LEU A 14 -16.98 33.38 28.72
C LEU A 14 -15.50 33.01 28.50
N LEU A 15 -14.65 33.20 29.51
CA LEU A 15 -13.23 32.81 29.46
C LEU A 15 -13.04 31.30 29.29
N LEU A 16 -13.87 30.47 29.95
CA LEU A 16 -13.89 29.02 29.77
C LEU A 16 -14.43 28.60 28.39
N SER A 17 -15.39 29.35 27.83
CA SER A 17 -15.90 29.09 26.47
C SER A 17 -14.92 29.50 25.38
N ILE A 18 -14.14 30.56 25.58
CA ILE A 18 -13.09 31.00 24.66
C ILE A 18 -11.86 30.09 24.77
N ALA A 19 -11.56 29.57 25.96
CA ALA A 19 -10.51 28.56 26.17
C ALA A 19 -10.87 27.17 25.62
N ASN A 20 -12.16 26.84 25.50
CA ASN A 20 -12.63 25.58 24.89
C ASN A 20 -12.90 25.67 23.39
N THR A 21 -12.75 26.85 22.78
CA THR A 21 -12.59 27.00 21.33
C THR A 21 -11.12 26.99 20.91
N SER A 22 -10.24 26.34 21.68
CA SER A 22 -9.11 25.67 21.04
C SER A 22 -9.70 24.48 20.27
N ALA A 23 -10.26 24.75 19.09
CA ALA A 23 -10.17 23.77 18.02
C ALA A 23 -8.72 23.31 18.07
N LYS A 24 -8.52 22.02 18.34
CA LYS A 24 -7.20 21.40 18.41
C LYS A 24 -6.51 21.79 17.11
N GLN A 25 -5.69 22.84 17.18
CA GLN A 25 -5.01 23.39 16.02
C GLN A 25 -3.83 22.46 15.85
N CYS A 26 -4.11 21.22 15.41
CA CYS A 26 -3.11 20.46 14.71
C CYS A 26 -2.91 21.21 13.41
N LEU A 27 -1.99 22.15 13.43
CA LEU A 27 -1.03 22.14 12.37
C LEU A 27 -0.29 20.82 12.60
N PRO A 28 -0.48 19.79 11.76
CA PRO A 28 0.46 18.68 11.80
C PRO A 28 1.83 19.33 11.57
N ASN A 29 2.87 18.84 12.26
CA ASN A 29 4.20 19.43 12.16
C ASN A 29 4.50 19.76 10.69
N ASP A 30 4.94 21.00 10.41
CA ASP A 30 5.25 21.45 9.05
C ASP A 30 6.03 20.34 8.32
N GLY A 31 5.48 19.79 7.24
CA GLY A 31 6.02 18.58 6.63
C GLY A 31 5.20 18.05 5.47
N THR A 32 5.84 17.21 4.67
CA THR A 32 5.22 16.49 3.55
C THR A 32 4.99 15.05 3.96
N TYR A 33 3.75 14.60 3.81
CA TYR A 33 3.30 13.26 4.21
C TYR A 33 2.87 12.45 3.00
N CYS A 34 3.30 11.21 2.97
CA CYS A 34 3.02 10.27 1.89
C CYS A 34 2.26 9.09 2.49
N GLY A 35 1.30 8.59 1.74
CA GLY A 35 0.51 7.47 2.24
C GLY A 35 -0.30 6.81 1.15
N THR A 36 -0.94 5.73 1.55
CA THR A 36 -1.85 4.99 0.70
C THR A 36 -3.20 4.95 1.38
N LEU A 37 -4.20 5.42 0.67
CA LEU A 37 -5.59 5.28 1.01
C LEU A 37 -6.13 4.01 0.36
N SER A 38 -6.72 3.11 1.14
CA SER A 38 -7.35 1.90 0.62
C SER A 38 -8.73 1.73 1.22
N GLY A 39 -9.68 1.24 0.43
CA GLY A 39 -10.90 0.71 1.00
C GLY A 39 -11.84 0.06 0.02
N THR A 40 -12.82 -0.60 0.61
CA THR A 40 -13.76 -1.47 -0.08
C THR A 40 -15.17 -1.07 0.31
N TYR A 41 -16.02 -0.84 -0.69
CA TYR A 41 -17.41 -0.43 -0.54
C TYR A 41 -18.36 -1.50 -1.06
N THR A 42 -19.45 -1.74 -0.33
CA THR A 42 -20.53 -2.66 -0.75
C THR A 42 -21.88 -1.97 -0.62
N PRO A 43 -22.78 -2.08 -1.61
CA PRO A 43 -24.13 -1.54 -1.51
C PRO A 43 -25.03 -2.50 -0.72
N ASP A 44 -25.79 -1.96 0.24
CA ASP A 44 -26.78 -2.75 0.99
C ASP A 44 -28.06 -2.94 0.15
N VAL A 45 -28.09 -4.04 -0.62
CA VAL A 45 -29.19 -4.37 -1.53
C VAL A 45 -29.66 -5.80 -1.34
N LYS A 46 -30.93 -6.07 -1.68
CA LYS A 46 -31.51 -7.42 -1.60
C LYS A 46 -30.92 -8.33 -2.67
N LYS A 47 -30.96 -9.66 -2.43
CA LYS A 47 -30.47 -10.74 -3.31
C LYS A 47 -30.86 -10.65 -4.79
N GLU A 48 -32.00 -10.05 -5.07
CA GLU A 48 -32.57 -9.95 -6.41
C GLU A 48 -32.05 -8.72 -7.19
N HIS A 49 -31.28 -7.84 -6.53
CA HIS A 49 -30.77 -6.62 -7.11
C HIS A 49 -29.50 -6.88 -7.94
N PRO A 50 -29.29 -6.20 -9.09
CA PRO A 50 -28.10 -6.40 -9.92
C PRO A 50 -26.75 -6.05 -9.26
N LEU A 51 -26.79 -5.30 -8.15
CA LEU A 51 -25.62 -4.96 -7.34
C LEU A 51 -25.48 -5.83 -6.09
N TYR A 52 -26.27 -6.89 -5.95
CA TYR A 52 -26.09 -7.83 -4.84
C TYR A 52 -24.72 -8.48 -4.94
N GLU A 53 -23.98 -8.52 -3.84
CA GLU A 53 -22.56 -8.96 -3.77
C GLU A 53 -21.59 -8.09 -4.60
N ALA A 54 -22.00 -6.91 -5.03
CA ALA A 54 -21.09 -5.96 -5.65
C ALA A 54 -20.11 -5.39 -4.62
N THR A 55 -18.86 -5.25 -5.04
CA THR A 55 -17.76 -4.76 -4.23
C THR A 55 -16.99 -3.72 -5.03
N PHE A 56 -16.81 -2.52 -4.52
CA PHE A 56 -16.02 -1.46 -5.17
C PHE A 56 -14.76 -1.21 -4.35
N VAL A 57 -13.60 -1.48 -4.94
CA VAL A 57 -12.30 -1.29 -4.31
C VAL A 57 -11.65 -0.06 -4.89
N LEU A 58 -11.16 0.82 -4.02
CA LEU A 58 -10.37 1.98 -4.39
C LEU A 58 -9.10 2.00 -3.56
N LYS A 59 -7.96 1.97 -4.23
CA LYS A 59 -6.65 2.23 -3.65
C LYS A 59 -6.03 3.42 -4.37
N ALA A 60 -5.45 4.35 -3.63
CA ALA A 60 -4.77 5.50 -4.21
C ALA A 60 -3.62 5.93 -3.31
N ASP A 61 -2.49 6.26 -3.93
CA ASP A 61 -1.37 6.88 -3.23
C ASP A 61 -1.60 8.39 -3.15
N PHE A 62 -1.13 9.02 -2.08
CA PHE A 62 -1.24 10.46 -1.93
C PHE A 62 0.02 11.07 -1.32
N LYS A 63 0.25 12.33 -1.68
CA LYS A 63 1.25 13.22 -1.10
C LYS A 63 0.55 14.47 -0.61
N ALA A 64 0.58 14.74 0.69
CA ALA A 64 0.02 15.91 1.32
C ALA A 64 1.14 16.81 1.85
N ASP A 65 1.30 17.98 1.24
CA ASP A 65 2.15 19.05 1.75
C ASP A 65 1.29 20.03 2.55
N LEU A 66 1.50 20.04 3.86
CA LEU A 66 0.71 20.83 4.80
C LEU A 66 1.08 22.32 4.75
N GLN A 67 2.31 22.65 4.35
CA GLN A 67 2.78 24.03 4.27
C GLN A 67 2.21 24.72 3.04
N SER A 68 2.24 24.04 1.89
CA SER A 68 1.66 24.58 0.65
C SER A 68 0.16 24.32 0.51
N GLN A 69 -0.44 23.55 1.43
CA GLN A 69 -1.84 23.10 1.37
C GLN A 69 -2.18 22.41 0.05
N MET A 70 -1.23 21.62 -0.46
CA MET A 70 -1.40 20.85 -1.68
C MET A 70 -1.52 19.37 -1.36
N ILE A 71 -2.44 18.70 -2.06
CA ILE A 71 -2.60 17.25 -1.99
C ILE A 71 -2.57 16.71 -3.42
N THR A 72 -1.64 15.81 -3.68
CA THR A 72 -1.54 15.10 -4.95
C THR A 72 -1.99 13.66 -4.72
N ILE A 73 -2.82 13.14 -5.64
CA ILE A 73 -3.23 11.74 -5.65
C ILE A 73 -2.63 11.08 -6.89
N THR A 74 -2.00 9.93 -6.72
CA THR A 74 -1.36 9.15 -7.77
C THR A 74 -1.74 7.67 -7.67
N ASN A 75 -1.36 6.88 -8.67
CA ASN A 75 -1.45 5.41 -8.66
C ASN A 75 -2.82 4.87 -8.23
N ILE A 76 -3.90 5.40 -8.81
CA ILE A 76 -5.25 4.95 -8.51
C ILE A 76 -5.43 3.53 -9.08
N ASP A 77 -5.77 2.58 -8.20
CA ASP A 77 -6.03 1.18 -8.52
C ASP A 77 -7.45 0.79 -8.09
N THR A 78 -8.21 0.25 -9.04
CA THR A 78 -9.58 -0.22 -8.82
C THR A 78 -9.79 -1.70 -9.11
N SER A 79 -8.70 -2.44 -9.32
CA SER A 79 -8.68 -3.81 -9.87
C SER A 79 -9.44 -4.84 -9.04
N GLY A 80 -9.71 -4.58 -7.76
CA GLY A 80 -10.53 -5.41 -6.88
C GLY A 80 -12.05 -5.21 -7.03
N SER A 81 -12.50 -4.27 -7.86
CA SER A 81 -13.92 -3.94 -8.02
C SER A 81 -14.68 -4.95 -8.88
N ASN A 82 -15.87 -5.34 -8.43
CA ASN A 82 -16.85 -6.12 -9.17
C ASN A 82 -18.27 -5.54 -8.95
N PRO A 83 -18.92 -4.95 -9.98
CA PRO A 83 -18.41 -4.75 -11.33
C PRO A 83 -17.22 -3.79 -11.36
N SER A 84 -16.32 -3.95 -12.33
CA SER A 84 -15.11 -3.13 -12.47
C SER A 84 -15.43 -1.63 -12.52
N ILE A 85 -14.55 -0.76 -12.03
CA ILE A 85 -14.75 0.69 -12.19
C ILE A 85 -14.25 1.12 -13.58
N ASP A 86 -14.98 2.01 -14.23
CA ASP A 86 -14.52 2.64 -15.48
C ASP A 86 -13.54 3.76 -15.15
N GLU A 87 -12.25 3.43 -15.21
CA GLU A 87 -11.15 4.35 -14.89
C GLU A 87 -11.12 5.58 -15.80
N SER A 88 -11.68 5.52 -17.02
CA SER A 88 -11.74 6.67 -17.93
C SER A 88 -12.68 7.78 -17.43
N ASN A 89 -13.60 7.42 -16.52
CA ASN A 89 -14.56 8.33 -15.89
C ASN A 89 -14.29 8.49 -14.38
N LEU A 90 -13.23 7.89 -13.86
CA LEU A 90 -12.86 7.99 -12.46
C LEU A 90 -12.14 9.32 -12.21
N ASN A 91 -12.65 10.07 -11.25
CA ASN A 91 -12.05 11.30 -10.79
C ASN A 91 -11.94 11.26 -9.27
N VAL A 92 -10.71 11.34 -8.78
CA VAL A 92 -10.40 11.39 -7.35
C VAL A 92 -9.75 12.73 -7.04
N ILE A 93 -10.35 13.47 -6.12
CA ILE A 93 -9.90 14.81 -5.72
C ILE A 93 -9.69 14.81 -4.21
N ALA A 94 -8.56 15.36 -3.77
CA ALA A 94 -8.34 15.68 -2.36
C ALA A 94 -8.22 17.21 -2.16
N THR A 95 -8.81 17.70 -1.07
CA THR A 95 -8.80 19.12 -0.72
C THR A 95 -8.68 19.32 0.79
N PHE A 96 -8.07 20.43 1.21
CA PHE A 96 -8.14 20.88 2.60
C PHE A 96 -9.45 21.61 2.87
N GLU A 97 -10.20 21.10 3.84
CA GLU A 97 -11.41 21.71 4.36
C GLU A 97 -11.09 22.89 5.30
N LYS A 98 -12.06 23.79 5.49
CA LYS A 98 -11.89 25.00 6.31
C LYS A 98 -11.55 24.74 7.78
N ASN A 99 -11.81 23.53 8.26
CA ASN A 99 -11.48 23.06 9.61
C ASN A 99 -10.13 22.34 9.68
N GLY A 100 -9.35 22.33 8.60
CA GLY A 100 -8.03 21.70 8.51
C GLY A 100 -8.07 20.22 8.16
N PHE A 101 -9.24 19.61 7.98
CA PHE A 101 -9.33 18.21 7.56
C PHE A 101 -9.01 18.04 6.07
N ILE A 102 -8.56 16.84 5.71
CA ILE A 102 -8.38 16.46 4.32
C ILE A 102 -9.66 15.75 3.88
N LYS A 103 -10.32 16.28 2.86
CA LYS A 103 -11.46 15.66 2.21
C LYS A 103 -11.01 15.00 0.91
N VAL A 104 -11.20 13.69 0.79
CA VAL A 104 -10.98 12.92 -0.43
C VAL A 104 -12.34 12.54 -1.01
N VAL A 105 -12.55 12.81 -2.29
CA VAL A 105 -13.78 12.49 -3.00
C VAL A 105 -13.43 11.68 -4.24
N ALA A 106 -14.06 10.53 -4.40
CA ALA A 106 -14.00 9.70 -5.59
C ALA A 106 -15.35 9.71 -6.29
N THR A 107 -15.35 10.01 -7.59
CA THR A 107 -16.56 9.99 -8.43
C THR A 107 -16.27 9.24 -9.71
N GLY A 108 -17.25 8.51 -10.22
CA GLY A 108 -17.09 7.82 -11.50
C GLY A 108 -18.29 6.96 -11.84
N LYS A 109 -18.08 5.96 -12.70
CA LYS A 109 -19.08 4.97 -13.06
C LYS A 109 -18.53 3.57 -12.85
N CYS A 110 -19.36 2.65 -12.40
CA CYS A 110 -19.02 1.23 -12.44
C CYS A 110 -19.23 0.66 -13.84
N GLY A 111 -18.80 -0.58 -14.06
CA GLY A 111 -18.85 -1.28 -15.35
C GLY A 111 -20.27 -1.54 -15.85
N MET A 112 -21.26 -1.39 -14.97
CA MET A 112 -22.69 -1.39 -15.32
C MET A 112 -23.20 -0.01 -15.75
N GLY A 113 -22.34 1.01 -15.78
CA GLY A 113 -22.66 2.39 -16.15
C GLY A 113 -23.29 3.22 -15.03
N TYR A 114 -23.41 2.69 -13.81
CA TYR A 114 -24.04 3.40 -12.70
C TYR A 114 -23.06 4.40 -12.07
N PRO A 115 -23.46 5.68 -11.90
CA PRO A 115 -22.64 6.66 -11.22
C PRO A 115 -22.49 6.33 -9.73
N PHE A 116 -21.28 6.47 -9.22
CA PHE A 116 -20.97 6.33 -7.81
C PHE A 116 -20.28 7.58 -7.25
N TYR A 117 -20.40 7.73 -5.95
CA TYR A 117 -19.76 8.76 -5.14
C TYR A 117 -19.19 8.11 -3.88
N GLY A 118 -17.93 8.39 -3.59
CA GLY A 118 -17.29 8.06 -2.32
C GLY A 118 -16.67 9.33 -1.74
N GLU A 119 -16.77 9.50 -0.43
CA GLU A 119 -16.19 10.60 0.31
C GLU A 119 -15.55 10.09 1.59
N MET A 120 -14.38 10.64 1.89
CA MET A 120 -13.67 10.41 3.12
C MET A 120 -13.14 11.72 3.70
N ILE A 121 -13.25 11.86 5.01
CA ILE A 121 -12.66 12.94 5.80
C ILE A 121 -11.59 12.35 6.71
N ILE A 122 -10.38 12.86 6.54
CA ILE A 122 -9.17 12.46 7.24
C ILE A 122 -8.75 13.59 8.17
N ASP A 123 -8.41 13.23 9.40
CA ASP A 123 -7.80 14.15 10.35
C ASP A 123 -6.29 14.09 10.22
N PRO A 124 -5.64 15.17 9.75
CA PRO A 124 -4.19 15.15 9.57
C PRO A 124 -3.44 15.26 10.91
N CYS A 125 -4.12 15.50 12.04
CA CYS A 125 -3.50 15.43 13.38
C CYS A 125 -2.88 14.07 13.68
N ASP A 126 -3.64 13.02 13.36
CA ASP A 126 -3.40 11.65 13.78
C ASP A 126 -3.51 10.68 12.59
N PHE A 127 -3.70 11.24 11.39
CA PHE A 127 -3.97 10.53 10.15
C PHE A 127 -5.03 9.44 10.33
N SER A 128 -6.08 9.76 11.10
CA SER A 128 -7.22 8.87 11.28
C SER A 128 -8.39 9.27 10.39
N ILE A 129 -9.15 8.27 9.96
CA ILE A 129 -10.38 8.48 9.22
C ILE A 129 -11.46 8.90 10.21
N LYS A 130 -12.00 10.11 10.07
CA LYS A 130 -13.06 10.63 10.96
C LYS A 130 -14.45 10.29 10.46
N SER A 131 -14.62 10.28 9.15
CA SER A 131 -15.86 9.85 8.52
C SER A 131 -15.61 9.39 7.10
N ASN A 132 -16.38 8.41 6.70
CA ASN A 132 -16.45 7.91 5.33
C ASN A 132 -17.92 7.73 4.98
N SER A 133 -18.26 8.03 3.73
CA SER A 133 -19.60 7.81 3.21
C SER A 133 -19.53 7.60 1.71
N GLY A 134 -20.53 6.96 1.14
CA GLY A 134 -20.61 6.80 -0.30
C GLY A 134 -21.99 6.35 -0.71
N TYR A 135 -22.27 6.46 -2.00
CA TYR A 135 -23.49 5.94 -2.58
C TYR A 135 -23.29 5.57 -4.07
N VAL A 136 -24.13 4.66 -4.55
CA VAL A 136 -24.32 4.39 -5.99
C VAL A 136 -25.72 4.82 -6.37
N ARG A 137 -25.87 5.46 -7.54
CA ARG A 137 -27.17 5.82 -8.09
C ARG A 137 -27.50 4.91 -9.27
N VAL A 138 -28.59 4.17 -9.14
CA VAL A 138 -29.12 3.32 -10.22
C VAL A 138 -30.24 4.09 -10.92
N PRO A 139 -30.10 4.43 -12.21
CA PRO A 139 -31.15 5.10 -12.96
C PRO A 139 -32.35 4.17 -13.15
N LEU A 140 -33.54 4.66 -12.81
CA LEU A 140 -34.84 4.01 -13.09
C LEU A 140 -35.42 4.47 -14.43
N SER A 141 -35.13 5.72 -14.81
CA SER A 141 -35.53 6.35 -16.08
C SER A 141 -34.60 7.53 -16.42
N ILE A 142 -34.90 8.30 -17.48
CA ILE A 142 -34.07 9.43 -17.95
C ILE A 142 -33.89 10.53 -16.88
N SER A 143 -34.78 10.62 -15.89
CA SER A 143 -34.76 11.67 -14.84
C SER A 143 -34.88 11.14 -13.41
N GLU A 144 -35.01 9.83 -13.21
CA GLU A 144 -35.22 9.23 -11.89
C GLU A 144 -34.11 8.23 -11.58
N TYR A 145 -33.68 8.21 -10.31
CA TYR A 145 -32.70 7.27 -9.81
C TYR A 145 -33.06 6.81 -8.39
N THR A 146 -32.63 5.60 -8.05
CA THR A 146 -32.56 5.13 -6.65
C THR A 146 -31.13 5.27 -6.17
N GLN A 147 -30.95 5.80 -4.96
CA GLN A 147 -29.66 5.87 -4.30
C GLN A 147 -29.52 4.70 -3.31
N TYR A 148 -28.38 4.01 -3.37
CA TYR A 148 -28.00 2.98 -2.41
C TYR A 148 -26.74 3.42 -1.71
N ASP A 149 -26.80 3.54 -0.39
CA ASP A 149 -25.64 3.92 0.41
C ASP A 149 -24.62 2.78 0.42
N LEU A 150 -23.36 3.17 0.36
CA LEU A 150 -22.23 2.26 0.37
C LEU A 150 -21.72 2.12 1.80
N ILE A 151 -21.58 0.88 2.25
CA ILE A 151 -20.95 0.52 3.51
C ILE A 151 -19.55 0.02 3.17
N GLY A 152 -18.53 0.58 3.82
CA GLY A 152 -17.17 0.18 3.53
C GLY A 152 -16.22 0.34 4.71
N ASP A 153 -15.19 -0.48 4.65
CA ASP A 153 -14.05 -0.47 5.55
C ASP A 153 -12.89 0.23 4.84
N PHE A 154 -12.21 1.11 5.58
CA PHE A 154 -11.12 1.92 5.05
C PHE A 154 -9.90 1.84 5.94
N THR A 155 -8.76 1.81 5.28
CA THR A 155 -7.46 1.90 5.92
C THR A 155 -6.70 3.07 5.31
N LEU A 156 -5.99 3.76 6.18
CA LEU A 156 -5.14 4.87 5.82
C LEU A 156 -3.79 4.63 6.47
N ASN A 157 -2.76 4.43 5.64
CA ASN A 157 -1.38 4.31 6.09
C ASN A 157 -0.65 5.58 5.66
N VAL A 158 -0.13 6.33 6.63
CA VAL A 158 0.53 7.63 6.37
C VAL A 158 1.81 7.71 7.16
N GLU A 159 2.85 8.17 6.48
CA GLU A 159 4.15 8.42 7.07
C GLU A 159 4.77 9.68 6.44
N GLN A 160 5.85 10.19 7.04
CA GLN A 160 6.57 11.33 6.46
C GLN A 160 7.26 10.90 5.15
N CYS A 161 7.17 11.73 4.10
CA CYS A 161 7.84 11.49 2.82
C CYS A 161 9.36 11.63 2.97
N CYS A 162 10.11 11.07 2.01
CA CYS A 162 11.53 11.37 1.89
C CYS A 162 11.72 12.77 1.29
N GLU A 163 12.23 13.72 2.10
CA GLU A 163 12.51 15.10 1.64
C GLU A 163 13.72 15.16 0.70
N GLN A 164 14.67 14.24 0.85
CA GLN A 164 15.83 14.07 -0.01
C GLN A 164 16.06 12.58 -0.26
N LEU A 165 16.29 12.25 -1.53
CA LEU A 165 16.78 10.92 -1.91
C LEU A 165 18.27 10.81 -1.53
N PRO A 166 18.74 9.63 -1.12
CA PRO A 166 20.15 9.43 -0.86
C PRO A 166 20.94 9.50 -2.18
N ASP A 167 22.17 9.99 -2.12
CA ASP A 167 23.07 10.02 -3.28
C ASP A 167 23.80 8.68 -3.43
N GLY A 168 24.05 8.25 -4.67
CA GLY A 168 24.83 7.06 -4.95
C GLY A 168 24.03 5.79 -5.22
N THR A 169 24.70 4.65 -5.09
CA THR A 169 24.16 3.33 -5.43
C THR A 169 24.11 2.44 -4.19
N TYR A 170 22.94 1.85 -3.95
CA TYR A 170 22.65 0.99 -2.82
C TYR A 170 22.32 -0.42 -3.28
N CYS A 171 22.84 -1.42 -2.58
CA CYS A 171 22.74 -2.83 -2.92
C CYS A 171 22.24 -3.60 -1.70
N GLY A 172 21.34 -4.55 -1.91
CA GLY A 172 20.71 -5.26 -0.81
C GLY A 172 19.96 -6.51 -1.22
N THR A 173 19.38 -7.16 -0.22
CA THR A 173 18.48 -8.30 -0.39
C THR A 173 17.12 -7.95 0.19
N LEU A 174 16.09 -8.17 -0.62
CA LEU A 174 14.69 -8.13 -0.22
C LEU A 174 14.21 -9.56 0.01
N GLU A 175 13.64 -9.83 1.18
CA GLU A 175 13.04 -11.13 1.50
C GLU A 175 11.67 -10.94 2.13
N GLY A 176 10.73 -11.81 1.80
CA GLY A 176 9.58 -12.00 2.68
C GLY A 176 8.58 -13.03 2.20
N THR A 177 7.51 -13.12 2.97
CA THR A 177 6.53 -14.20 2.87
C THR A 177 5.14 -13.62 2.93
N TYR A 178 4.35 -13.85 1.89
CA TYR A 178 2.91 -13.65 1.87
C TYR A 178 2.20 -14.93 2.35
N CYS A 179 1.18 -14.76 3.17
CA CYS A 179 0.33 -15.83 3.69
C CYS A 179 -1.14 -15.49 3.44
N SER A 180 -1.96 -16.48 3.10
CA SER A 180 -3.42 -16.39 3.21
C SER A 180 -3.94 -17.59 3.99
N GLN A 181 -4.71 -17.32 5.03
CA GLN A 181 -5.33 -18.36 5.87
C GLN A 181 -6.43 -19.11 5.10
N ASP A 182 -7.10 -18.45 4.15
CA ASP A 182 -8.26 -18.99 3.45
C ASP A 182 -7.88 -20.06 2.41
N ILE A 183 -6.70 -19.95 1.82
CA ILE A 183 -6.21 -20.87 0.78
C ILE A 183 -5.01 -21.71 1.23
N GLN A 184 -4.62 -21.60 2.51
CA GLN A 184 -3.42 -22.23 3.08
C GLN A 184 -2.16 -22.00 2.22
N GLY A 185 -2.07 -20.82 1.61
CA GLY A 185 -1.01 -20.44 0.68
C GLY A 185 0.10 -19.69 1.41
N ILE A 186 1.35 -20.04 1.11
CA ILE A 186 2.56 -19.36 1.58
C ILE A 186 3.37 -19.01 0.34
N PHE A 187 3.55 -17.74 0.00
CA PHE A 187 4.32 -17.29 -1.16
C PHE A 187 5.57 -16.57 -0.69
N LYS A 188 6.73 -17.12 -1.01
CA LYS A 188 8.03 -16.56 -0.63
C LYS A 188 8.63 -15.82 -1.81
N LEU A 189 9.21 -14.67 -1.52
CA LEU A 189 9.96 -13.88 -2.47
C LEU A 189 11.27 -13.47 -1.84
N LYS A 190 12.37 -13.84 -2.48
CA LYS A 190 13.71 -13.34 -2.21
C LYS A 190 14.27 -12.74 -3.49
N ALA A 191 14.84 -11.54 -3.42
CA ALA A 191 15.45 -10.91 -4.58
C ALA A 191 16.58 -9.96 -4.18
N ASN A 192 17.55 -9.79 -5.05
CA ASN A 192 18.59 -8.77 -4.89
C ASN A 192 18.08 -7.46 -5.49
N ILE A 193 18.23 -6.37 -4.74
CA ILE A 193 17.88 -5.02 -5.16
C ILE A 193 19.14 -4.18 -5.32
N GLN A 194 19.19 -3.42 -6.41
CA GLN A 194 20.17 -2.37 -6.64
C GLN A 194 19.43 -1.08 -6.99
N ALA A 195 19.56 -0.05 -6.17
CA ALA A 195 18.98 1.27 -6.40
C ALA A 195 20.10 2.28 -6.68
N ASP A 196 20.14 2.84 -7.87
CA ASP A 196 21.05 3.92 -8.24
C ASP A 196 20.27 5.24 -8.35
N PHE A 197 20.32 6.04 -7.29
CA PHE A 197 19.55 7.28 -7.21
C PHE A 197 20.13 8.39 -8.08
N ASN A 198 21.41 8.29 -8.47
CA ASN A 198 22.01 9.24 -9.41
C ASN A 198 21.43 9.08 -10.83
N SER A 199 21.00 7.87 -11.19
CA SER A 199 20.40 7.59 -12.51
C SER A 199 18.89 7.35 -12.46
N GLY A 200 18.30 7.28 -11.27
CA GLY A 200 16.88 6.92 -11.07
C GLY A 200 16.59 5.44 -11.37
N ILE A 201 17.62 4.62 -11.58
CA ILE A 201 17.45 3.23 -12.02
C ILE A 201 17.39 2.31 -10.80
N ILE A 202 16.32 1.54 -10.71
CA ILE A 202 16.19 0.43 -9.75
C ILE A 202 16.18 -0.89 -10.52
N ARG A 203 17.01 -1.83 -10.07
CA ARG A 203 17.15 -3.17 -10.65
C ARG A 203 16.83 -4.22 -9.60
N ILE A 204 16.04 -5.20 -10.02
CA ILE A 204 15.78 -6.41 -9.25
C ILE A 204 16.41 -7.57 -10.01
N THR A 205 17.22 -8.38 -9.32
CA THR A 205 17.91 -9.55 -9.89
C THR A 205 17.84 -10.72 -8.93
N ASN A 206 18.21 -11.92 -9.40
CA ASN A 206 18.26 -13.15 -8.59
C ASN A 206 16.96 -13.40 -7.80
N VAL A 207 15.83 -13.30 -8.49
CA VAL A 207 14.52 -13.58 -7.89
C VAL A 207 14.41 -15.08 -7.62
N ASP A 208 14.13 -15.43 -6.36
CA ASP A 208 13.97 -16.78 -5.86
C ASP A 208 12.63 -16.88 -5.12
N THR A 209 11.81 -17.86 -5.51
CA THR A 209 10.50 -18.12 -4.90
C THR A 209 10.43 -19.49 -4.23
N THR A 210 11.58 -20.12 -4.01
CA THR A 210 11.71 -21.46 -3.44
C THR A 210 10.98 -21.56 -2.09
N GLY A 211 10.20 -22.64 -1.95
CA GLY A 211 9.42 -22.88 -0.74
C GLY A 211 8.07 -22.18 -0.70
N SER A 212 7.63 -21.57 -1.82
CA SER A 212 6.25 -21.17 -2.01
C SER A 212 5.33 -22.39 -2.16
N TYR A 213 4.13 -22.30 -1.59
CA TYR A 213 3.04 -23.26 -1.76
C TYR A 213 1.71 -22.49 -1.94
N PRO A 214 0.98 -22.71 -3.05
CA PRO A 214 1.41 -23.43 -4.24
C PRO A 214 2.68 -22.81 -4.86
N GLU A 215 3.50 -23.65 -5.49
CA GLU A 215 4.74 -23.22 -6.13
C GLU A 215 4.45 -22.19 -7.23
N ILE A 216 5.28 -21.15 -7.31
CA ILE A 216 5.17 -20.11 -8.35
C ILE A 216 5.86 -20.62 -9.61
N ASP A 217 5.20 -20.51 -10.76
CA ASP A 217 5.86 -20.76 -12.04
C ASP A 217 6.84 -19.61 -12.30
N GLU A 218 8.13 -19.88 -12.09
CA GLU A 218 9.20 -18.91 -12.30
C GLU A 218 9.22 -18.35 -13.72
N GLY A 219 8.77 -19.12 -14.72
CA GLY A 219 8.68 -18.66 -16.11
C GLY A 219 7.60 -17.59 -16.33
N SER A 220 6.64 -17.51 -15.42
CA SER A 220 5.56 -16.51 -15.42
C SER A 220 5.84 -15.30 -14.52
N LEU A 221 6.87 -15.40 -13.67
CA LEU A 221 7.15 -14.41 -12.64
C LEU A 221 7.80 -13.17 -13.25
N ASN A 222 7.20 -12.01 -12.97
CA ASN A 222 7.71 -10.71 -13.33
C ASN A 222 7.78 -9.85 -12.07
N VAL A 223 8.97 -9.37 -11.74
CA VAL A 223 9.21 -8.48 -10.60
C VAL A 223 9.77 -7.16 -11.11
N VAL A 224 9.10 -6.07 -10.77
CA VAL A 224 9.45 -4.72 -11.22
C VAL A 224 9.56 -3.82 -10.00
N ALA A 225 10.55 -2.93 -9.99
CA ALA A 225 10.68 -1.89 -8.98
C ALA A 225 10.71 -0.51 -9.65
N ILE A 226 9.93 0.43 -9.14
CA ILE A 226 9.81 1.79 -9.68
C ILE A 226 9.99 2.79 -8.55
N LEU A 227 10.86 3.77 -8.74
CA LEU A 227 10.98 4.91 -7.84
C LEU A 227 9.94 5.97 -8.25
N ASP A 228 9.12 6.37 -7.29
CA ASP A 228 8.37 7.61 -7.38
C ASP A 228 9.24 8.73 -6.79
N GLU A 229 9.81 9.57 -7.66
CA GLU A 229 10.69 10.68 -7.26
C GLU A 229 9.96 11.75 -6.44
N ASP A 230 8.64 11.88 -6.58
CA ASP A 230 7.86 12.85 -5.83
C ASP A 230 7.67 12.42 -4.38
N THR A 231 7.51 11.12 -4.13
CA THR A 231 7.25 10.59 -2.78
C THR A 231 8.52 10.00 -2.13
N GLY A 232 9.51 9.67 -2.94
CA GLY A 232 10.70 8.90 -2.55
C GLY A 232 10.36 7.46 -2.16
N ILE A 233 9.24 6.94 -2.67
CA ILE A 233 8.80 5.57 -2.45
C ILE A 233 9.24 4.68 -3.61
N ILE A 234 9.88 3.58 -3.29
CA ILE A 234 10.19 2.51 -4.22
C ILE A 234 9.04 1.51 -4.14
N LYS A 235 8.25 1.42 -5.21
CA LYS A 235 7.20 0.42 -5.38
C LYS A 235 7.78 -0.82 -6.03
N VAL A 236 7.83 -1.93 -5.31
CA VAL A 236 8.21 -3.25 -5.81
C VAL A 236 6.94 -4.08 -6.03
N THR A 237 6.72 -4.53 -7.27
CA THR A 237 5.57 -5.33 -7.65
C THR A 237 6.03 -6.67 -8.19
N ALA A 238 5.46 -7.76 -7.68
CA ALA A 238 5.68 -9.12 -8.13
C ALA A 238 4.36 -9.69 -8.68
N THR A 239 4.35 -10.10 -9.95
CA THR A 239 3.20 -10.72 -10.61
C THR A 239 3.59 -12.06 -11.20
N GLY A 240 2.71 -13.05 -11.14
CA GLY A 240 2.95 -14.33 -11.79
C GLY A 240 1.74 -15.25 -11.72
N THR A 241 1.95 -16.51 -12.06
CA THR A 241 0.97 -17.59 -11.88
C THR A 241 1.58 -18.70 -11.04
N CYS A 242 0.81 -19.24 -10.10
CA CYS A 242 1.24 -20.47 -9.42
C CYS A 242 0.99 -21.70 -10.30
N ASN A 243 1.61 -22.83 -9.97
CA ASN A 243 1.49 -24.10 -10.70
C ASN A 243 0.06 -24.67 -10.74
N MET A 244 -0.85 -24.14 -9.93
CA MET A 244 -2.29 -24.45 -9.99
C MET A 244 -3.06 -23.55 -10.99
N GLY A 245 -2.37 -22.64 -11.68
CA GLY A 245 -2.94 -21.70 -12.65
C GLY A 245 -3.57 -20.45 -12.03
N TYR A 246 -3.29 -20.16 -10.75
CA TYR A 246 -3.88 -19.00 -10.06
C TYR A 246 -2.99 -17.77 -10.24
N PRO A 247 -3.52 -16.64 -10.75
CA PRO A 247 -2.79 -15.39 -10.79
C PRO A 247 -2.45 -14.89 -9.39
N PHE A 248 -1.21 -14.45 -9.23
CA PHE A 248 -0.64 -13.89 -8.00
C PHE A 248 -0.20 -12.44 -8.24
N TYR A 249 -0.47 -11.58 -7.25
CA TYR A 249 0.00 -10.21 -7.18
C TYR A 249 0.54 -9.95 -5.77
N GLY A 250 1.77 -9.43 -5.69
CA GLY A 250 2.37 -8.91 -4.47
C GLY A 250 2.93 -7.52 -4.71
N GLU A 251 2.83 -6.67 -3.70
CA GLU A 251 3.30 -5.29 -3.74
C GLU A 251 3.96 -4.93 -2.41
N MET A 252 5.09 -4.25 -2.50
CA MET A 252 5.79 -3.68 -1.37
C MET A 252 6.18 -2.23 -1.66
N LEU A 253 5.99 -1.39 -0.65
CA LEU A 253 6.42 0.00 -0.66
C LEU A 253 7.61 0.14 0.29
N ILE A 254 8.71 0.67 -0.22
CA ILE A 254 9.96 0.89 0.51
C ILE A 254 10.28 2.38 0.46
N LYS A 255 10.66 2.97 1.59
CA LYS A 255 11.15 4.35 1.62
C LYS A 255 12.60 4.42 1.19
N ALA A 256 12.91 5.26 0.21
CA ALA A 256 14.28 5.39 -0.28
C ALA A 256 15.25 6.01 0.75
N CYS A 257 14.77 6.89 1.63
CA CYS A 257 15.62 7.67 2.53
C CYS A 257 16.14 6.90 3.74
N ASP A 258 15.40 5.92 4.23
CA ASP A 258 15.79 5.09 5.39
C ASP A 258 15.74 3.60 5.10
N PHE A 259 15.31 3.22 3.88
CA PHE A 259 15.11 1.85 3.45
C PHE A 259 14.21 1.04 4.39
N SER A 260 13.26 1.69 5.04
CA SER A 260 12.21 1.01 5.78
C SER A 260 11.10 0.55 4.85
N ILE A 261 10.50 -0.60 5.17
CA ILE A 261 9.31 -1.09 4.48
C ILE A 261 8.11 -0.36 5.08
N SER A 262 7.45 0.48 4.28
CA SER A 262 6.31 1.28 4.72
C SER A 262 5.00 0.48 4.68
N SER A 263 4.86 -0.41 3.68
CA SER A 263 3.73 -1.33 3.63
C SER A 263 4.01 -2.51 2.70
N SER A 264 3.32 -3.61 2.96
CA SER A 264 3.22 -4.76 2.07
C SER A 264 1.75 -5.11 1.85
N SER A 265 1.40 -5.50 0.62
CA SER A 265 0.07 -5.99 0.30
C SER A 265 0.13 -6.99 -0.85
N GLY A 266 -0.88 -7.83 -1.00
CA GLY A 266 -0.94 -8.76 -2.11
C GLY A 266 -2.28 -9.46 -2.16
N TYR A 267 -2.52 -10.17 -3.26
CA TYR A 267 -3.67 -11.04 -3.39
C TYR A 267 -3.37 -12.21 -4.33
N VAL A 268 -4.15 -13.28 -4.19
CA VAL A 268 -4.23 -14.35 -5.19
C VAL A 268 -5.65 -14.44 -5.73
N ARG A 269 -5.79 -14.81 -7.01
CA ARG A 269 -7.09 -15.00 -7.66
C ARG A 269 -7.31 -16.47 -8.02
N ILE A 270 -8.34 -17.09 -7.47
CA ILE A 270 -8.71 -18.48 -7.78
C ILE A 270 -9.85 -18.48 -8.79
N PRO A 271 -9.70 -19.12 -9.97
CA PRO A 271 -10.77 -19.25 -10.95
C PRO A 271 -11.95 -20.02 -10.37
N LEU A 272 -13.15 -19.49 -10.58
CA LEU A 272 -14.39 -20.16 -10.16
C LEU A 272 -14.89 -21.12 -11.25
N PRO A 273 -15.47 -22.28 -10.89
CA PRO A 273 -16.06 -23.22 -11.86
C PRO A 273 -17.15 -22.62 -12.75
N THR A 274 -17.79 -21.55 -12.27
CA THR A 274 -18.84 -20.79 -12.95
C THR A 274 -18.32 -19.70 -13.88
N GLY A 275 -16.99 -19.54 -13.98
CA GLY A 275 -16.34 -18.38 -14.58
C GLY A 275 -16.10 -17.24 -13.58
N GLY A 276 -15.10 -16.39 -13.84
CA GLY A 276 -14.64 -15.35 -12.92
C GLY A 276 -13.59 -15.85 -11.92
N TYR A 277 -13.30 -15.04 -10.90
CA TYR A 277 -12.31 -15.33 -9.86
C TYR A 277 -12.81 -14.93 -8.48
N SER A 278 -12.42 -15.70 -7.46
CA SER A 278 -12.39 -15.23 -6.07
C SER A 278 -11.03 -14.66 -5.75
N GLN A 279 -10.99 -13.45 -5.17
CA GLN A 279 -9.76 -12.83 -4.70
C GLN A 279 -9.58 -13.10 -3.20
N TYR A 280 -8.37 -13.48 -2.81
CA TYR A 280 -7.97 -13.69 -1.43
C TYR A 280 -6.79 -12.78 -1.11
N ASP A 281 -6.96 -11.92 -0.12
CA ASP A 281 -5.92 -11.00 0.29
C ASP A 281 -4.80 -11.75 1.01
N LEU A 282 -3.58 -11.27 0.78
CA LEU A 282 -2.37 -11.81 1.36
C LEU A 282 -1.83 -10.85 2.40
N THR A 283 -1.56 -11.37 3.59
CA THR A 283 -0.81 -10.68 4.63
C THR A 283 0.63 -11.16 4.57
N GLY A 284 1.62 -10.29 4.62
CA GLY A 284 3.00 -10.75 4.56
C GLY A 284 3.98 -9.97 5.41
N ASP A 285 4.96 -10.70 5.91
CA ASP A 285 6.10 -10.18 6.67
C ASP A 285 7.31 -10.08 5.74
N PHE A 286 7.95 -8.92 5.74
CA PHE A 286 9.07 -8.63 4.85
C PHE A 286 10.24 -8.01 5.60
N THR A 287 11.43 -8.27 5.09
CA THR A 287 12.69 -7.74 5.57
C THR A 287 13.49 -7.22 4.40
N LEU A 288 14.07 -6.03 4.58
CA LEU A 288 14.97 -5.42 3.62
C LEU A 288 16.30 -5.18 4.33
N ASP A 289 17.37 -5.73 3.75
CA ASP A 289 18.74 -5.44 4.14
C ASP A 289 19.44 -4.76 2.97
N ILE A 290 19.77 -3.48 3.11
CA ILE A 290 20.33 -2.67 2.04
C ILE A 290 21.31 -1.64 2.61
N GLY A 291 22.40 -1.42 1.89
CA GLY A 291 23.42 -0.45 2.22
C GLY A 291 24.15 0.04 0.98
N GLU A 292 25.09 0.97 1.18
CA GLU A 292 25.93 1.47 0.08
C GLU A 292 26.68 0.31 -0.59
N CYS A 293 26.60 0.24 -1.92
CA CYS A 293 27.32 -0.78 -2.67
C CYS A 293 28.84 -0.65 -2.42
N GLY A 294 29.48 -1.73 -1.99
CA GLY A 294 30.94 -1.78 -1.79
C GLY A 294 31.43 -1.50 -0.36
N GLN A 295 30.56 -1.14 0.59
CA GLN A 295 30.95 -1.06 2.02
C GLN A 295 30.71 -2.35 2.80
N ASN A 296 29.87 -3.27 2.29
CA ASN A 296 29.82 -4.67 2.70
C ASN A 296 29.39 -5.47 1.47
N GLU A 297 30.28 -6.28 0.91
CA GLU A 297 29.85 -7.36 0.02
C GLU A 297 28.81 -8.18 0.79
N VAL A 298 27.56 -8.23 0.31
CA VAL A 298 26.63 -9.30 0.69
C VAL A 298 27.43 -10.58 0.49
N PRO A 299 27.71 -11.39 1.52
CA PRO A 299 28.58 -12.53 1.35
C PRO A 299 27.90 -13.46 0.37
N GLU A 300 28.42 -13.52 -0.86
CA GLU A 300 28.25 -14.69 -1.69
C GLU A 300 28.78 -15.83 -0.84
N PHE A 301 27.88 -16.65 -0.31
CA PHE A 301 28.26 -17.87 0.37
C PHE A 301 29.24 -18.62 -0.54
N PRO A 302 30.45 -18.99 -0.08
CA PRO A 302 31.32 -19.88 -0.82
C PRO A 302 30.80 -21.30 -0.64
N THR A 303 29.65 -21.59 -1.21
CA THR A 303 29.09 -22.94 -1.21
C THR A 303 29.91 -23.75 -2.22
N ILE A 304 30.92 -24.48 -1.72
CA ILE A 304 31.58 -25.69 -2.28
C ILE A 304 33.12 -25.62 -2.50
N VAL A 305 33.82 -24.49 -2.43
CA VAL A 305 35.29 -24.52 -2.74
C VAL A 305 36.20 -24.78 -1.53
N LEU A 306 35.82 -24.41 -0.31
CA LEU A 306 36.68 -24.56 0.87
C LEU A 306 36.86 -26.00 1.42
N PRO A 307 35.86 -26.91 1.42
CA PRO A 307 36.11 -28.27 1.88
C PRO A 307 36.91 -29.09 0.85
N ILE A 308 36.78 -28.79 -0.45
CA ILE A 308 37.48 -29.55 -1.51
C ILE A 308 38.98 -29.21 -1.54
N ALA A 309 39.36 -27.93 -1.42
CA ALA A 309 40.76 -27.53 -1.36
C ALA A 309 41.50 -28.13 -0.16
N THR A 310 40.80 -28.23 0.99
CA THR A 310 41.36 -28.81 2.22
C THR A 310 41.50 -30.33 2.12
N ILE A 311 40.56 -31.02 1.48
CA ILE A 311 40.62 -32.48 1.24
C ILE A 311 41.72 -32.83 0.22
N ILE A 312 41.86 -32.06 -0.88
CA ILE A 312 42.93 -32.26 -1.87
C ILE A 312 44.31 -31.97 -1.25
N GLY A 313 44.40 -30.90 -0.44
CA GLY A 313 45.63 -30.57 0.30
C GLY A 313 46.05 -31.67 1.27
N LEU A 314 45.12 -32.25 2.03
CA LEU A 314 45.41 -33.35 2.96
C LEU A 314 45.81 -34.64 2.23
N ALA A 315 45.15 -34.96 1.12
CA ALA A 315 45.45 -36.15 0.31
C ALA A 315 46.87 -36.10 -0.29
N LEU A 316 47.32 -34.93 -0.77
CA LEU A 316 48.66 -34.74 -1.30
C LEU A 316 49.76 -34.81 -0.23
N VAL A 317 49.50 -34.29 0.98
CA VAL A 317 50.45 -34.36 2.09
C VAL A 317 50.60 -35.80 2.61
N ILE A 318 49.52 -36.59 2.63
CA ILE A 318 49.56 -37.99 3.07
C ILE A 318 50.24 -38.88 2.02
N GLN A 319 50.06 -38.64 0.72
CA GLN A 319 50.79 -39.37 -0.33
C GLN A 319 52.30 -39.09 -0.32
N ARG A 320 52.73 -37.85 -0.01
CA ARG A 320 54.17 -37.51 0.13
C ARG A 320 54.86 -38.13 1.34
N ARG A 321 54.12 -38.64 2.34
CA ARG A 321 54.70 -39.33 3.50
C ARG A 321 54.81 -40.86 3.35
N LYS A 322 54.29 -41.43 2.27
CA LYS A 322 54.31 -42.88 2.01
C LYS A 322 55.23 -43.32 0.85
N ASN A 323 55.85 -42.39 0.13
CA ASN A 323 56.86 -42.66 -0.90
C ASN A 323 58.23 -42.13 -0.45
#